data_AF-A0A6J0JKR5-F1
#
_entry.id   AF-A0A6J0JKR5-F1
#
_cell.length_a   1.000
_cell.length_b   1.000
_cell.length_c   1.000
_cell.angle_alpha   90.00
_cell.angle_beta   90.00
_cell.angle_gamma   90.00
#
_symmetry.space_group_name_H-M   'P 1'
#
loop_
_entity.id
_entity.type
_entity.pdbx_description
1 polymer ?
#
loop_
_entity_poly.entity_id
_entity_poly.type
_entity_poly.pdbx_seq_one_letter_code
_entity_poly.pdbx_strand_id
1 'polypeptide(L)'
;MDPWVENQERKEMKKMKKHFDMLQFICDAEHGIPTSCPCGGRIVDEVSTNPTDKDFLPGRRYFTCNEYKNDGFHFRQPWVLGVEEEVRSLRQDVDKMAEEMHKMAEEIAQLKDLLTRK
;
A
#
# COMPACT_ATOMS: atom_id res chain seq x y z
N MET A 1 8.69 -23.03 38.49
CA MET A 1 7.73 -22.08 37.90
C MET A 1 6.33 -22.67 38.04
N ASP A 2 5.32 -21.87 38.39
CA ASP A 2 3.92 -22.33 38.41
C ASP A 2 3.43 -22.54 36.97
N PRO A 3 2.96 -23.76 36.59
CA PRO A 3 2.47 -24.05 35.24
C PRO A 3 1.37 -23.11 34.74
N TRP A 4 0.56 -22.52 35.64
CA TRP A 4 -0.47 -21.56 35.27
C TRP A 4 0.13 -20.23 34.81
N VAL A 5 1.21 -19.78 35.47
CA VAL A 5 1.93 -18.55 35.12
C VAL A 5 2.61 -18.70 33.77
N GLU A 6 3.25 -19.85 33.50
CA GLU A 6 3.89 -20.12 32.21
C GLU A 6 2.88 -20.18 31.04
N ASN A 7 1.69 -20.75 31.28
CA ASN A 7 0.61 -20.77 30.29
C ASN A 7 0.08 -19.35 30.01
N GLN A 8 0.01 -18.50 31.04
CA GLN A 8 -0.42 -17.12 30.90
C GLN A 8 0.61 -16.27 30.16
N GLU A 9 1.88 -16.39 30.49
CA GLU A 9 3.00 -15.75 29.76
C GLU A 9 3.02 -16.16 28.29
N ARG A 10 2.81 -17.45 28.00
CA ARG A 10 2.71 -17.97 26.63
C ARG A 10 1.53 -17.36 25.86
N LYS A 11 0.38 -17.14 26.50
CA LYS A 11 -0.78 -16.48 25.88
C LYS A 11 -0.49 -15.01 25.59
N GLU A 12 0.13 -14.29 26.52
CA GLU A 12 0.52 -12.89 26.33
C GLU A 12 1.57 -12.73 25.23
N MET A 13 2.60 -13.59 25.19
CA MET A 13 3.58 -13.60 24.09
C MET A 13 2.92 -13.84 22.72
N LYS A 14 1.94 -14.75 22.63
CA LYS A 14 1.18 -14.98 21.39
C LYS A 14 0.38 -13.75 20.96
N LYS A 15 -0.26 -13.05 21.89
CA LYS A 15 -0.99 -11.80 21.61
C LYS A 15 -0.05 -10.71 21.12
N MET A 16 1.09 -10.54 21.81
CA MET A 16 2.11 -9.55 21.45
C MET A 16 2.71 -9.82 20.07
N LYS A 17 3.04 -11.09 19.76
CA LYS A 17 3.49 -11.47 18.42
C LYS A 17 2.46 -11.10 17.36
N LYS A 18 1.19 -11.46 17.58
CA LYS A 18 0.11 -11.11 16.64
C LYS A 18 -0.02 -9.60 16.41
N HIS A 19 0.19 -8.80 17.45
CA HIS A 19 0.21 -7.33 17.35
C HIS A 19 1.35 -6.85 16.45
N PHE A 20 2.58 -7.32 16.68
CA PHE A 20 3.73 -6.97 15.84
C PHE A 20 3.61 -7.45 14.40
N ASP A 21 3.14 -8.68 14.19
CA ASP A 21 2.89 -9.23 12.85
C ASP A 21 1.90 -8.31 12.10
N MET A 22 0.83 -7.85 12.76
CA MET A 22 -0.16 -6.96 12.15
C MET A 22 0.39 -5.56 11.85
N LEU A 23 1.19 -4.98 12.76
CA LEU A 23 1.86 -3.70 12.50
C LEU A 23 2.79 -3.79 11.28
N GLN A 24 3.55 -4.89 11.17
CA GLN A 24 4.42 -5.12 10.03
C GLN A 24 3.62 -5.21 8.72
N PHE A 25 2.50 -5.95 8.70
CA PHE A 25 1.63 -6.01 7.51
C PHE A 25 1.10 -4.64 7.09
N ILE A 26 0.84 -3.74 8.03
CA ILE A 26 0.39 -2.38 7.73
C ILE A 26 1.52 -1.60 7.10
N CYS A 27 2.69 -1.54 7.74
CA CYS A 27 3.86 -0.85 7.19
C CYS A 27 4.23 -1.34 5.79
N ASP A 28 4.17 -2.66 5.54
CA ASP A 28 4.50 -3.25 4.24
C ASP A 28 3.45 -2.93 3.16
N ALA A 29 2.22 -2.60 3.56
CA ALA A 29 1.11 -2.26 2.66
C ALA A 29 0.86 -0.74 2.54
N GLU A 30 1.62 0.10 3.23
CA GLU A 30 1.63 1.57 3.08
C GLU A 30 2.43 2.02 1.85
N HIS A 31 2.30 1.32 0.72
CA HIS A 31 2.91 1.72 -0.54
C HIS A 31 1.83 1.91 -1.61
N GLY A 32 1.67 3.15 -2.06
CA GLY A 32 0.65 3.51 -3.04
C GLY A 32 -0.74 3.61 -2.44
N ILE A 33 -1.77 3.35 -3.25
CA ILE A 33 -3.17 3.42 -2.81
C ILE A 33 -3.58 2.09 -2.16
N PRO A 34 -3.95 2.06 -0.87
CA PRO A 34 -4.35 0.81 -0.23
C PRO A 34 -5.68 0.31 -0.81
N THR A 35 -5.70 -0.96 -1.24
CA THR A 35 -6.90 -1.58 -1.84
C THR A 35 -7.77 -2.34 -0.84
N SER A 36 -7.17 -2.78 0.28
CA SER A 36 -7.84 -3.56 1.32
C SER A 36 -7.17 -3.37 2.68
N CYS A 37 -7.94 -3.41 3.76
CA CYS A 37 -7.39 -3.39 5.11
C CYS A 37 -7.04 -4.81 5.59
N PRO A 38 -5.98 -5.01 6.41
CA PRO A 38 -5.63 -6.33 6.96
C PRO A 38 -6.75 -6.98 7.78
N CYS A 39 -7.70 -6.18 8.29
CA CYS A 39 -8.89 -6.67 8.97
C CYS A 39 -9.96 -7.27 8.01
N GLY A 40 -9.74 -7.22 6.70
CA GLY A 40 -10.72 -7.58 5.66
C GLY A 40 -11.69 -6.45 5.29
N GLY A 41 -11.55 -5.29 5.93
CA GLY A 41 -12.35 -4.10 5.65
C GLY A 41 -12.04 -3.49 4.29
N ARG A 42 -13.06 -2.86 3.70
CA ARG A 42 -12.92 -2.11 2.44
C ARG A 42 -12.30 -0.75 2.74
N ILE A 43 -11.42 -0.30 1.85
CA ILE A 43 -10.91 1.07 1.86
C ILE A 43 -11.93 2.01 1.20
N VAL A 44 -12.27 3.10 1.88
CA VAL A 44 -13.19 4.15 1.44
C VAL A 44 -12.49 5.50 1.41
N ASP A 45 -12.96 6.40 0.55
CA ASP A 45 -12.52 7.80 0.48
C ASP A 45 -13.25 8.61 1.56
N GLU A 46 -12.60 8.78 2.71
CA GLU A 46 -13.10 9.57 3.83
C GLU A 46 -12.73 11.04 3.63
N VAL A 47 -13.72 11.94 3.66
CA VAL A 47 -13.47 13.37 3.85
C VAL A 47 -13.56 13.66 5.35
N SER A 48 -12.45 14.06 5.98
CA SER A 48 -12.44 14.38 7.40
C SER A 48 -13.36 15.57 7.69
N THR A 49 -14.31 15.33 8.58
CA THR A 49 -15.19 16.36 9.17
C THR A 49 -14.66 16.85 10.51
N ASN A 50 -13.55 16.29 11.01
CA ASN A 50 -13.02 16.62 12.34
C ASN A 50 -12.15 17.89 12.27
N PRO A 51 -12.58 19.00 12.90
CA PRO A 51 -11.79 20.24 12.91
C PRO A 51 -10.52 20.14 13.78
N THR A 52 -10.38 19.08 14.57
CA THR A 52 -9.22 18.84 15.45
C THR A 52 -8.22 17.83 14.90
N ASP A 53 -8.43 17.29 13.69
CA ASP A 53 -7.37 16.58 12.97
C ASP A 53 -6.24 17.59 12.73
N LYS A 54 -5.23 17.54 13.61
CA LYS A 54 -4.17 18.56 13.73
C LYS A 54 -3.31 18.66 12.48
N ASP A 55 -3.38 17.66 11.63
CA ASP A 55 -2.70 17.64 10.35
C ASP A 55 -3.67 18.11 9.27
N PHE A 56 -3.98 19.42 9.33
CA PHE A 56 -4.45 20.29 8.26
C PHE A 56 -5.97 20.28 7.92
N LEU A 57 -6.70 21.30 8.43
CA LEU A 57 -7.94 21.95 7.92
C LEU A 57 -9.15 21.09 7.44
N PRO A 58 -10.40 21.58 7.58
CA PRO A 58 -11.60 20.89 7.09
C PRO A 58 -11.53 20.56 5.59
N GLY A 59 -11.92 19.34 5.20
CA GLY A 59 -12.00 18.92 3.79
C GLY A 59 -10.87 18.01 3.28
N ARG A 60 -10.00 17.48 4.16
CA ARG A 60 -8.98 16.51 3.77
C ARG A 60 -9.52 15.12 3.49
N ARG A 61 -8.92 14.47 2.50
CA ARG A 61 -9.26 13.12 2.05
C ARG A 61 -8.29 12.07 2.59
N TYR A 62 -8.83 10.94 3.00
CA TYR A 62 -8.11 9.80 3.50
C TYR A 62 -8.61 8.53 2.83
N PHE A 63 -7.69 7.60 2.57
CA PHE A 63 -8.02 6.21 2.34
C PHE A 63 -8.19 5.54 3.69
N THR A 64 -9.44 5.29 4.07
CA THR A 64 -9.78 4.81 5.41
C THR A 64 -10.48 3.46 5.33
N CYS A 65 -10.16 2.57 6.25
CA CYS A 65 -10.92 1.34 6.43
C CYS A 65 -12.36 1.65 6.86
N ASN A 66 -13.36 1.03 6.24
CA ASN A 66 -14.76 1.19 6.64
C ASN A 66 -15.03 0.81 8.11
N GLU A 67 -14.28 -0.15 8.64
CA GLU A 67 -14.30 -0.58 10.05
C GLU A 67 -13.26 0.17 10.93
N TYR A 68 -12.80 1.34 10.51
CA TYR A 68 -11.67 2.03 11.15
C TYR A 68 -11.86 2.23 12.65
N LYS A 69 -10.83 1.83 13.40
CA LYS A 69 -10.65 2.09 14.82
C LYS A 69 -9.29 2.75 14.96
N ASN A 70 -9.20 3.75 15.83
CA ASN A 70 -7.93 4.42 16.13
C ASN A 70 -7.08 3.53 17.08
N ASP A 71 -6.79 2.32 16.64
CA ASP A 71 -6.06 1.27 17.37
C ASP A 71 -4.71 0.92 16.73
N GLY A 72 -4.35 1.62 15.64
CA GLY A 72 -3.13 1.39 14.86
C GLY A 72 -3.18 0.17 13.94
N PHE A 73 -4.34 -0.49 13.82
CA PHE A 73 -4.50 -1.70 13.02
C PHE A 73 -5.36 -1.54 11.77
N HIS A 74 -5.96 -0.37 11.62
CA HIS A 74 -6.78 -0.02 10.48
C HIS A 74 -6.11 1.09 9.68
N PHE A 75 -6.18 0.97 8.35
CA PHE A 75 -5.71 2.02 7.47
C PHE A 75 -6.52 3.30 7.66
N ARG A 76 -5.79 4.40 7.80
CA ARG A 76 -6.26 5.78 7.61
C ARG A 76 -5.09 6.57 7.03
N GLN A 77 -4.84 6.35 5.76
CA GLN A 77 -3.71 6.96 5.05
C GLN A 77 -4.17 8.26 4.37
N PRO A 78 -3.42 9.37 4.49
CA PRO A 78 -3.71 10.57 3.73
C PRO A 78 -3.74 10.31 2.22
N TRP A 79 -4.78 10.77 1.54
CA TRP A 79 -4.97 10.54 0.10
C TRP A 79 -3.75 10.99 -0.73
N VAL A 80 -3.17 12.14 -0.37
CA VAL A 80 -2.02 12.73 -1.09
C VAL A 80 -0.79 11.81 -1.08
N LEU A 81 -0.52 11.10 0.01
CA LEU A 81 0.64 10.20 0.10
C LEU A 81 0.44 8.99 -0.80
N GLY A 82 -0.73 8.35 -0.70
CA GLY A 82 -1.03 7.17 -1.53
C GLY A 82 -1.03 7.50 -3.02
N VAL A 83 -1.59 8.65 -3.41
CA VAL A 83 -1.58 9.08 -4.82
C VAL A 83 -0.20 9.47 -5.30
N GLU A 84 0.61 10.17 -4.49
CA GLU A 84 1.96 10.54 -4.89
C GLU A 84 2.83 9.30 -5.16
N GLU A 85 2.77 8.30 -4.27
CA GLU A 85 3.50 7.04 -4.42
C GLU A 85 3.02 6.24 -5.63
N GLU A 86 1.70 6.13 -5.83
CA GLU A 86 1.11 5.45 -6.98
C GLU A 86 1.56 6.11 -8.30
N VAL A 87 1.48 7.44 -8.39
CA VAL A 87 1.90 8.19 -9.57
C VAL A 87 3.40 8.02 -9.82
N ARG A 88 4.22 7.97 -8.77
CA ARG A 88 5.66 7.73 -8.89
C ARG A 88 5.95 6.33 -9.43
N SER A 89 5.27 5.31 -8.93
CA SER A 89 5.39 3.93 -9.42
C SER A 89 4.96 3.83 -10.88
N LEU A 90 3.79 4.38 -11.22
CA LEU A 90 3.28 4.40 -12.59
C LEU A 90 4.23 5.09 -13.56
N ARG A 91 4.86 6.20 -13.14
CA ARG A 91 5.86 6.89 -13.97
C ARG A 91 7.06 6.01 -14.29
N GLN A 92 7.56 5.26 -13.30
CA GLN A 92 8.67 4.33 -13.51
C GLN A 92 8.29 3.19 -14.46
N ASP A 93 7.08 2.66 -14.35
CA ASP A 93 6.63 1.58 -15.22
C ASP A 93 6.38 2.07 -16.65
N VAL A 94 5.86 3.28 -16.83
CA VAL A 94 5.76 3.95 -18.13
C VAL A 94 7.14 4.14 -18.77
N ASP A 95 8.14 4.60 -18.01
CA ASP A 95 9.49 4.79 -18.51
C ASP A 95 10.10 3.44 -18.99
N LYS A 96 9.94 2.35 -18.21
CA LYS A 96 10.38 1.00 -18.60
C LYS A 96 9.67 0.49 -19.86
N MET A 97 8.35 0.64 -19.92
CA MET A 97 7.58 0.22 -21.10
C MET A 97 8.03 0.97 -22.36
N ALA A 98 8.36 2.27 -22.24
CA ALA A 98 8.89 3.04 -23.36
C ALA A 98 10.24 2.49 -23.85
N GLU A 99 11.15 2.11 -22.94
CA GLU A 99 12.43 1.49 -23.30
C GLU A 99 12.24 0.15 -24.03
N GLU A 100 11.33 -0.71 -23.55
CA GLU A 100 11.01 -1.98 -24.19
C GLU A 100 10.39 -1.78 -25.58
N MET A 101 9.49 -0.82 -25.72
CA MET A 101 8.90 -0.45 -27.01
C MET A 101 9.95 0.04 -28.01
N HIS A 102 10.91 0.86 -27.57
CA HIS A 102 12.01 1.30 -28.40
C HIS A 102 12.85 0.13 -28.90
N LYS A 103 13.21 -0.80 -28.01
CA LYS A 103 13.96 -2.00 -28.37
C LYS A 103 13.21 -2.88 -29.38
N MET A 104 11.92 -3.13 -29.15
CA MET A 104 11.09 -3.89 -30.09
C MET A 104 10.99 -3.20 -31.46
N ALA A 105 10.88 -1.87 -31.50
CA ALA A 105 10.84 -1.12 -32.75
C ALA A 105 12.14 -1.26 -33.56
N GLU A 106 13.29 -1.26 -32.90
CA GLU A 106 14.59 -1.51 -33.53
C GLU A 106 14.70 -2.92 -34.10
N GLU A 107 14.30 -3.94 -33.34
CA GLU A 107 14.29 -5.34 -33.79
C GLU A 107 13.38 -5.54 -35.02
N ILE A 108 12.18 -4.94 -34.99
CA ILE A 108 11.25 -4.96 -36.14
C ILE A 108 11.87 -4.28 -37.35
N ALA A 109 12.56 -3.15 -37.18
CA ALA A 109 13.23 -2.45 -38.28
C ALA A 109 14.33 -3.32 -38.91
N GLN A 110 15.16 -3.98 -38.09
CA GLN A 110 16.21 -4.90 -38.56
C GLN A 110 15.63 -6.10 -39.32
N LEU A 111 14.56 -6.71 -38.81
CA LEU A 111 13.89 -7.83 -39.48
C LEU A 111 13.29 -7.42 -40.83
N LYS A 112 12.68 -6.24 -40.91
CA LYS A 112 12.16 -5.69 -42.17
C LYS A 112 13.27 -5.51 -43.19
N ASP A 113 14.41 -4.93 -42.80
CA ASP A 113 15.58 -4.75 -43.65
C ASP A 113 16.13 -6.09 -44.19
N LEU A 114 16.15 -7.14 -43.38
CA LEU A 114 16.58 -8.47 -43.82
C LEU A 114 15.62 -9.11 -44.82
N LEU A 115 14.31 -8.85 -44.68
CA LEU A 115 13.28 -9.36 -45.59
C LEU A 115 13.24 -8.62 -46.92
N THR A 116 13.55 -7.32 -46.95
CA THR A 116 13.54 -6.50 -48.17
C THR A 116 14.83 -6.62 -48.99
N ARG A 117 15.93 -7.12 -48.40
CA ARG A 117 17.20 -7.39 -49.09
C ARG A 117 17.28 -8.76 -49.75
N LYS A 118 16.26 -9.63 -49.59
CA LYS A 118 16.12 -10.91 -50.30
C LYS A 118 15.21 -10.76 -51.51
#